data_AF-A0A9N8F142-F1
#
_entry.id   AF-A0A9N8F142-F1
#
_cell.length_a   1.000
_cell.length_b   1.000
_cell.length_c   1.000
_cell.angle_alpha   90.00
_cell.angle_beta   90.00
_cell.angle_gamma   90.00
#
_symmetry.space_group_name_H-M   'P 1'
#
loop_
_entity.id
_entity.type
_entity.pdbx_description
1 polymer ?
#
loop_
_entity_poly.entity_id
_entity_poly.type
_entity_poly.pdbx_seq_one_letter_code
_entity_poly.pdbx_strand_id
1 'polypeptide(L)'
;MGTTDDGTRFKIEDSGDDNNNGAKSTGIVRGEQKVIMWTKAFLLGAFVIAIVVLSVATYKYVKDQEQKTFENEFRNLARKAIAVSGRNVKSQFAALELFSISISSMVTASNMSWPKVVVPDFCAQAQRLVEMTGAMRITMANIVEEEDRPSFEEY
;
A
#
# COMPACT_ATOMS: atom_id res chain seq x y z
N MET A 1 -30.78 50.15 14.03
CA MET A 1 -29.48 50.35 14.70
C MET A 1 -28.42 49.99 13.67
N GLY A 2 -27.75 50.88 12.96
CA GLY A 2 -27.79 52.34 12.88
C GLY A 2 -27.57 52.77 11.42
N THR A 3 -28.06 53.97 11.13
CA THR A 3 -28.17 54.69 9.86
C THR A 3 -26.96 55.58 9.61
N THR A 4 -26.51 55.71 8.35
CA THR A 4 -25.83 56.87 7.72
C THR A 4 -25.57 56.46 6.26
N ASP A 5 -26.26 56.92 5.21
CA ASP A 5 -26.44 58.29 4.70
C ASP A 5 -25.13 59.08 4.65
N ASP A 6 -24.53 59.18 3.47
CA ASP A 6 -23.95 60.44 3.01
C ASP A 6 -23.88 60.47 1.48
N GLY A 7 -24.70 61.36 0.91
CA GLY A 7 -24.75 61.65 -0.49
C GLY A 7 -23.65 62.63 -0.89
N THR A 8 -22.80 62.22 -1.82
CA THR A 8 -22.03 63.15 -2.64
C THR A 8 -22.40 62.96 -4.11
N ARG A 9 -23.47 63.67 -4.47
CA ARG A 9 -23.95 63.89 -5.83
C ARG A 9 -22.96 64.83 -6.53
N PHE A 10 -21.92 64.27 -7.12
CA PHE A 10 -20.99 65.02 -7.97
C PHE A 10 -21.66 65.29 -9.32
N LYS A 11 -22.11 66.53 -9.51
CA LYS A 11 -22.69 67.05 -10.74
C LYS A 11 -21.51 67.49 -11.63
N ILE A 12 -21.11 66.64 -12.57
CA ILE A 12 -20.10 67.02 -13.58
C ILE A 12 -20.82 67.83 -14.66
N GLU A 13 -20.38 69.07 -14.82
CA GLU A 13 -20.79 70.01 -15.84
C GLU A 13 -20.63 69.40 -17.24
N ASP A 14 -21.76 69.38 -17.94
CA ASP A 14 -21.88 69.20 -19.36
C ASP A 14 -21.43 70.51 -20.04
N SER A 15 -20.11 70.66 -20.23
CA SER A 15 -19.54 71.68 -21.10
C SER A 15 -19.30 71.04 -22.46
N GLY A 16 -20.26 71.29 -23.35
CA GLY A 16 -20.12 71.06 -24.78
C GLY A 16 -18.96 71.86 -25.32
N ASP A 17 -17.95 71.14 -25.81
CA ASP A 17 -16.95 71.68 -26.71
C ASP A 17 -16.98 70.80 -27.97
N ASP A 18 -17.82 71.24 -28.92
CA ASP A 18 -17.94 70.72 -30.29
C ASP A 18 -16.64 71.00 -31.05
N ASN A 19 -15.62 70.18 -30.80
CA ASN A 19 -14.38 70.23 -31.57
C ASN A 19 -14.35 69.09 -32.60
N ASN A 20 -14.90 69.43 -33.76
CA ASN A 20 -14.98 68.65 -34.99
C ASN A 20 -13.58 68.33 -35.58
N ASN A 21 -12.84 67.44 -34.91
CA ASN A 21 -11.59 66.84 -35.41
C ASN A 21 -11.53 65.29 -35.22
N GLY A 22 -12.65 64.66 -34.85
CA GLY A 22 -12.71 63.23 -34.50
C GLY A 22 -12.84 62.23 -35.66
N ALA A 23 -13.05 62.68 -36.90
CA ALA A 23 -13.40 61.77 -37.99
C ALA A 23 -12.20 61.06 -38.65
N LYS A 24 -10.95 61.44 -38.34
CA LYS A 24 -9.74 60.84 -38.96
C LYS A 24 -8.88 59.96 -38.03
N SER A 25 -9.13 59.93 -36.72
CA SER A 25 -8.36 59.06 -35.79
C SER A 25 -8.98 57.69 -35.53
N THR A 26 -10.27 57.49 -35.83
CA THR A 26 -10.99 56.24 -35.57
C THR A 26 -10.60 55.09 -36.51
N GLY A 27 -10.00 55.39 -37.66
CA GLY A 27 -9.48 54.40 -38.61
C GLY A 27 -8.13 53.80 -38.19
N ILE A 28 -7.26 54.59 -37.55
CA ILE A 28 -5.90 54.16 -37.15
C ILE A 28 -5.95 53.38 -35.83
N VAL A 29 -6.82 53.75 -34.89
CA VAL A 29 -6.96 53.10 -33.56
C VAL A 29 -7.48 51.65 -33.65
N ARG A 30 -8.28 51.31 -34.68
CA ARG A 30 -8.83 49.96 -34.87
C ARG A 30 -7.80 48.90 -35.28
N GLY A 31 -6.71 49.31 -35.93
CA GLY A 31 -5.61 48.41 -36.30
C GLY A 31 -4.78 48.01 -35.08
N GLU A 32 -4.52 48.97 -34.19
CA GLU A 32 -3.67 48.81 -33.01
C GLU A 32 -4.30 47.89 -31.95
N GLN A 33 -5.62 47.95 -31.76
CA GLN A 33 -6.34 47.07 -30.83
C GLN A 33 -6.29 45.59 -31.23
N LYS A 34 -6.26 45.27 -32.53
CA LYS A 34 -6.14 43.87 -32.99
C LYS A 34 -4.79 43.27 -32.67
N VAL A 35 -3.72 44.07 -32.78
CA VAL A 35 -2.36 43.63 -32.43
C VAL A 35 -2.29 43.31 -30.94
N ILE A 36 -2.84 44.18 -30.09
CA ILE A 36 -2.88 43.95 -28.65
C ILE A 36 -3.65 42.67 -28.30
N MET A 37 -4.77 42.41 -28.99
CA MET A 37 -5.55 41.18 -28.78
C MET A 37 -4.78 39.93 -29.21
N TRP A 38 -4.06 39.98 -30.33
CA TRP A 38 -3.22 38.87 -30.80
C TRP A 38 -2.03 38.59 -29.88
N THR A 39 -1.34 39.61 -29.39
CA THR A 39 -0.24 39.43 -28.43
C THR A 39 -0.75 38.82 -27.12
N LYS A 40 -1.91 39.26 -26.63
CA LYS A 40 -2.56 38.66 -25.44
C LYS A 40 -2.94 37.20 -25.67
N ALA A 41 -3.52 36.87 -26.84
CA ALA A 41 -3.87 35.50 -27.19
C ALA A 41 -2.62 34.61 -27.31
N PHE A 42 -1.54 35.12 -27.90
CA PHE A 42 -0.27 34.39 -28.00
C PHE A 42 0.33 34.13 -26.61
N LEU A 43 0.36 35.13 -25.73
CA LEU A 43 0.83 34.98 -24.36
C LEU A 43 0.01 33.93 -23.59
N LEU A 44 -1.32 33.99 -23.70
CA LEU A 44 -2.21 33.03 -23.04
C LEU A 44 -1.97 31.61 -23.58
N GLY A 45 -1.82 31.47 -24.91
CA GLY A 45 -1.47 30.19 -25.53
C GLY A 45 -0.12 29.64 -25.02
N ALA A 46 0.90 30.49 -24.93
CA ALA A 46 2.21 30.10 -24.39
C ALA A 46 2.12 29.66 -22.92
N PHE A 47 1.32 30.35 -22.10
CA PHE A 47 1.07 29.95 -20.71
C PHE A 47 0.38 28.59 -20.61
N VAL A 48 -0.63 28.32 -21.44
CA VAL A 48 -1.32 27.03 -21.45
C VAL A 48 -0.34 25.90 -21.82
N ILE A 49 0.50 26.10 -22.83
CA ILE A 49 1.52 25.11 -23.21
C ILE A 49 2.50 24.88 -22.07
N ALA A 50 2.99 25.94 -21.42
CA ALA A 50 3.91 25.82 -20.29
C ALA A 50 3.30 25.02 -19.12
N ILE A 51 2.03 25.27 -18.80
CA ILE A 51 1.31 24.54 -17.75
C ILE A 51 1.17 23.06 -18.10
N VAL A 52 0.81 22.74 -19.35
CA VAL A 52 0.67 21.35 -19.81
C VAL A 52 2.02 20.62 -19.72
N VAL A 53 3.10 21.24 -20.18
CA VAL A 53 4.44 20.66 -20.12
C VAL A 53 4.85 20.41 -18.67
N LEU A 54 4.65 21.39 -17.79
CA LEU A 54 4.98 21.25 -16.37
C LEU A 54 4.16 20.13 -15.72
N SER A 55 2.85 20.08 -15.99
CA SER A 55 1.97 19.04 -15.45
C SER A 55 2.40 17.64 -15.88
N VAL A 56 2.78 17.45 -17.15
CA VAL A 56 3.26 16.16 -17.65
C VAL A 56 4.61 15.79 -17.04
N ALA A 57 5.53 16.76 -16.92
CA ALA A 57 6.84 16.55 -16.31
C ALA A 57 6.71 16.16 -14.83
N THR A 58 5.89 16.89 -14.06
CA THR A 58 5.62 16.58 -12.65
C THR A 58 4.97 15.20 -12.52
N TYR A 59 3.97 14.88 -13.34
CA TYR A 59 3.33 13.56 -13.30
C TYR A 59 4.34 12.42 -13.53
N LYS A 60 5.20 12.53 -14.54
CA LYS A 60 6.22 11.50 -14.80
C LYS A 60 7.22 11.39 -13.66
N TYR A 61 7.70 12.52 -13.13
CA TYR A 61 8.65 12.53 -12.02
C TYR A 61 8.06 11.88 -10.76
N VAL A 62 6.84 12.28 -10.39
CA VAL A 62 6.15 11.74 -9.22
C VAL A 62 5.88 10.25 -9.42
N LYS A 63 5.39 9.84 -10.59
CA LYS A 63 5.14 8.43 -10.91
C LYS A 63 6.40 7.57 -10.78
N ASP A 64 7.53 8.03 -11.30
CA ASP A 64 8.79 7.28 -11.23
C ASP A 64 9.30 7.18 -9.78
N GLN A 65 9.10 8.22 -8.96
CA GLN A 65 9.43 8.19 -7.54
C GLN A 65 8.50 7.26 -6.75
N GLU A 66 7.20 7.38 -6.97
CA GLU A 66 6.19 6.53 -6.33
C GLU A 66 6.42 5.06 -6.66
N GLN A 67 6.71 4.74 -7.92
CA GLN A 67 7.00 3.37 -8.33
C GLN A 67 8.24 2.82 -7.63
N LYS A 68 9.34 3.58 -7.56
CA LYS A 68 10.56 3.14 -6.86
C LYS A 68 10.34 2.94 -5.37
N THR A 69 9.61 3.86 -4.74
CA THR A 69 9.26 3.77 -3.32
C THR A 69 8.39 2.55 -3.07
N PHE A 70 7.34 2.36 -3.87
CA PHE A 70 6.47 1.19 -3.80
C PHE A 70 7.23 -0.12 -3.98
N GLU A 71 8.09 -0.23 -5.00
CA GLU A 71 8.90 -1.42 -5.24
C GLU A 71 9.83 -1.73 -4.06
N ASN A 72 10.44 -0.69 -3.48
CA ASN A 72 11.33 -0.85 -2.32
C ASN A 72 10.56 -1.29 -1.07
N GLU A 73 9.43 -0.66 -0.78
CA GLU A 73 8.58 -1.03 0.35
C GLU A 73 8.00 -2.44 0.19
N PHE A 74 7.50 -2.75 -1.00
CA PHE A 74 7.00 -4.08 -1.33
C PHE A 74 8.09 -5.15 -1.14
N ARG A 75 9.30 -4.91 -1.67
CA ARG A 75 10.43 -5.85 -1.48
C ARG A 75 10.81 -5.99 -0.02
N ASN A 76 10.79 -4.91 0.76
CA ASN A 76 11.09 -4.95 2.18
C ASN A 76 10.04 -5.77 2.95
N LEU A 77 8.75 -5.49 2.70
CA LEU A 77 7.63 -6.21 3.28
C LEU A 77 7.65 -7.69 2.90
N ALA A 78 7.91 -8.02 1.63
CA ALA A 78 8.03 -9.39 1.16
C ALA A 78 9.18 -10.14 1.87
N ARG A 79 10.37 -9.52 1.98
CA ARG A 79 11.50 -10.09 2.73
C ARG A 79 11.15 -10.31 4.20
N LYS A 80 10.47 -9.34 4.83
CA LYS A 80 10.03 -9.45 6.23
C LYS A 80 9.02 -10.57 6.41
N ALA A 81 8.05 -10.70 5.49
CA ALA A 81 7.08 -11.79 5.50
C ALA A 81 7.76 -13.15 5.37
N ILE A 82 8.68 -13.31 4.41
CA ILE A 82 9.47 -14.54 4.24
C ILE A 82 10.28 -14.85 5.51
N ALA A 83 10.94 -13.85 6.10
CA ALA A 83 11.74 -14.05 7.31
C ALA A 83 10.89 -14.41 8.54
N VAL A 84 9.69 -13.84 8.68
CA VAL A 84 8.73 -14.19 9.74
C VAL A 84 8.21 -15.61 9.51
N SER A 85 7.77 -15.95 8.30
CA SER A 85 7.32 -17.29 7.95
C SER A 85 8.41 -18.35 8.20
N GLY A 86 9.65 -18.07 7.79
CA GLY A 86 10.78 -18.97 8.03
C GLY A 86 11.08 -19.17 9.53
N ARG A 87 10.98 -18.11 10.34
CA ARG A 87 11.12 -18.22 11.81
C ARG A 87 9.98 -19.03 12.43
N ASN A 88 8.75 -18.82 11.97
CA ASN A 88 7.58 -19.57 12.46
C ASN A 88 7.73 -21.05 12.13
N VAL A 89 8.04 -21.40 10.88
CA VAL A 89 8.27 -22.79 10.46
C VAL A 89 9.41 -23.43 11.26
N LYS A 90 10.54 -22.73 11.44
CA LYS A 90 11.65 -23.25 12.26
C LYS A 90 11.22 -23.49 13.71
N SER A 91 10.42 -22.60 14.30
CA SER A 91 9.89 -22.76 15.65
C SER A 91 8.94 -23.95 15.76
N GLN A 92 8.10 -24.18 14.75
CA GLN A 92 7.21 -25.34 14.70
C GLN A 92 7.99 -26.64 14.64
N PHE A 93 9.02 -26.72 13.77
CA PHE A 93 9.88 -27.90 13.69
C PHE A 93 10.67 -28.16 14.98
N ALA A 94 11.20 -27.12 15.61
CA ALA A 94 11.88 -27.26 16.89
C ALA A 94 10.95 -27.80 17.99
N ALA A 95 9.68 -27.35 18.02
CA ALA A 95 8.70 -27.84 18.97
C ALA A 95 8.32 -29.31 18.71
N LEU A 96 8.20 -29.72 17.43
CA LEU A 96 7.98 -31.12 17.03
C LEU A 96 9.18 -32.01 17.38
N GLU A 97 10.41 -31.51 17.20
CA GLU A 97 11.63 -32.22 17.56
C GLU A 97 11.69 -32.48 19.07
N LEU A 98 11.43 -31.46 19.89
CA LEU A 98 11.35 -31.61 21.35
C LEU A 98 10.26 -32.59 21.77
N PHE A 99 9.10 -32.56 21.10
CA PHE A 99 8.02 -33.51 21.35
C PHE A 99 8.42 -34.95 21.01
N SER A 100 9.10 -35.17 19.88
CA SER A 100 9.63 -36.47 19.48
C SER A 100 10.69 -36.99 20.45
N ILE A 101 11.60 -36.12 20.90
CA ILE A 101 12.60 -36.45 21.93
C ILE A 101 11.92 -36.82 23.24
N SER A 102 10.89 -36.09 23.65
CA SER A 102 10.11 -36.38 24.87
C SER A 102 9.46 -37.76 24.80
N ILE A 103 8.83 -38.10 23.67
CA ILE A 103 8.24 -39.42 23.46
C ILE A 103 9.33 -40.50 23.50
N SER A 104 10.43 -40.31 22.77
CA SER A 104 11.53 -41.28 22.72
C SER A 104 12.14 -41.51 24.11
N SER A 105 12.35 -40.45 24.89
CA SER A 105 12.87 -40.53 26.25
C SER A 105 11.92 -41.29 27.17
N MET A 106 10.61 -41.06 27.06
CA MET A 106 9.59 -41.78 27.82
C MET A 106 9.56 -43.28 27.47
N VAL A 107 9.68 -43.61 26.19
CA VAL A 107 9.75 -45.00 25.70
C VAL A 107 10.96 -45.72 26.32
N THR A 108 12.14 -45.09 26.26
CA THR A 108 13.35 -45.63 26.86
C THR A 108 13.22 -45.77 28.37
N ALA A 109 12.64 -44.78 29.07
CA ALA A 109 12.47 -44.82 30.52
C ALA A 109 11.47 -45.90 30.99
N SER A 110 10.49 -46.23 30.14
CA SER A 110 9.43 -47.21 30.45
C SER A 110 9.75 -48.62 29.95
N ASN A 111 10.93 -48.83 29.36
CA ASN A 111 11.31 -50.08 28.69
C ASN A 111 10.28 -50.58 27.65
N MET A 112 9.58 -49.66 26.99
CA MET A 112 8.69 -49.98 25.88
C MET A 112 9.50 -50.10 24.58
N SER A 113 9.05 -50.94 23.66
CA SER A 113 9.62 -51.06 22.33
C SER A 113 8.63 -50.60 21.26
N TRP A 114 9.16 -49.94 20.22
CA TRP A 114 8.39 -49.66 19.01
C TRP A 114 8.03 -50.97 18.30
N PRO A 115 6.86 -51.08 17.64
CA PRO A 115 5.83 -50.05 17.46
C PRO A 115 4.75 -49.99 18.56
N LYS A 116 4.83 -50.84 19.60
CA LYS A 116 3.79 -51.00 20.66
C LYS A 116 3.94 -49.98 21.78
N VAL A 117 4.21 -48.72 21.41
CA VAL A 117 4.36 -47.61 22.34
C VAL A 117 3.02 -46.94 22.57
N VAL A 118 2.64 -46.80 23.84
CA VAL A 118 1.48 -45.99 24.26
C VAL A 118 1.98 -44.68 24.84
N VAL A 119 1.57 -43.56 24.24
CA VAL A 119 1.86 -42.23 24.76
C VAL A 119 0.70 -41.78 25.66
N PRO A 120 0.89 -41.68 26.98
CA PRO A 120 -0.14 -41.20 27.89
C PRO A 120 -0.49 -39.75 27.56
N ASP A 121 -1.79 -39.43 27.62
CA ASP A 121 -2.32 -38.10 27.37
C ASP A 121 -1.88 -37.47 26.03
N PHE A 122 -1.63 -38.29 25.00
CA PHE A 122 -1.19 -37.83 23.69
C PHE A 122 -2.07 -36.70 23.14
N CYS A 123 -3.39 -36.84 23.22
CA CYS A 123 -4.33 -35.83 22.74
C CYS A 123 -4.13 -34.47 23.42
N ALA A 124 -3.92 -34.44 24.74
CA ALA A 124 -3.72 -33.21 25.48
C ALA A 124 -2.36 -32.55 25.14
N GLN A 125 -1.31 -33.36 25.02
CA GLN A 125 0.02 -32.86 24.64
C GLN A 125 0.05 -32.36 23.18
N ALA A 126 -0.57 -33.12 22.26
CA ALA A 126 -0.69 -32.76 20.86
C ALA A 126 -1.54 -31.50 20.67
N GLN A 127 -2.63 -31.32 21.44
CA GLN A 127 -3.45 -30.11 21.39
C GLN A 127 -2.65 -28.88 21.83
N ARG A 128 -1.86 -28.96 22.91
CA ARG A 128 -0.98 -27.84 23.31
C ARG A 128 0.02 -27.49 22.22
N LEU A 129 0.58 -28.51 21.57
CA LEU A 129 1.52 -28.31 20.47
C LEU A 129 0.83 -27.70 19.24
N VAL A 130 -0.41 -28.10 18.93
CA VAL A 130 -1.27 -27.46 17.92
C VAL A 130 -1.50 -25.98 18.25
N GLU A 131 -1.85 -25.65 19.50
CA GLU A 131 -2.06 -24.26 19.94
C GLU A 131 -0.79 -23.42 19.82
N MET A 132 0.39 -23.98 20.15
CA MET A 132 1.67 -23.29 20.02
C MET A 132 2.15 -23.13 18.58
N THR A 133 1.90 -24.14 17.73
CA THR A 133 2.41 -24.18 16.36
C THR A 133 1.44 -23.58 15.35
N GLY A 134 0.14 -23.55 15.65
CA GLY A 134 -0.90 -23.26 14.67
C GLY A 134 -1.11 -24.39 13.65
N ALA A 135 -0.59 -25.60 13.92
CA ALA A 135 -0.83 -26.76 13.06
C ALA A 135 -2.30 -27.17 13.11
N MET A 136 -2.86 -27.66 12.00
CA MET A 136 -4.26 -28.13 11.99
C MET A 136 -4.47 -29.37 12.87
N ARG A 137 -3.52 -30.31 12.82
CA ARG A 137 -3.54 -31.56 13.57
C ARG A 137 -2.12 -32.11 13.65
N ILE A 138 -1.82 -32.78 14.75
CA ILE A 138 -0.61 -33.57 14.92
C ILE A 138 -1.03 -35.03 15.02
N THR A 139 -0.40 -35.88 14.23
CA THR A 139 -0.64 -37.32 14.23
C THR A 139 0.70 -38.03 14.32
N MET A 140 0.72 -39.12 15.09
CA MET A 140 1.85 -40.03 15.14
C MET A 140 1.52 -41.22 14.26
N ALA A 141 2.45 -41.60 13.38
CA ALA A 141 2.34 -42.79 12.55
C ALA A 141 3.53 -43.69 12.87
N ASN A 142 3.24 -44.90 13.35
CA ASN A 142 4.27 -45.89 13.64
C ASN A 142 4.61 -46.61 12.34
N ILE A 143 5.91 -46.79 12.10
CA ILE A 143 6.38 -47.64 11.02
C ILE A 143 6.38 -49.07 11.57
N VAL A 144 5.63 -49.96 10.92
CA VAL A 144 5.49 -51.36 11.31
C VAL A 144 5.97 -52.21 10.14
N GLU A 145 6.91 -53.11 10.40
CA GLU A 145 7.39 -54.07 9.40
C GLU A 145 6.33 -55.15 9.15
N GLU A 146 6.37 -55.79 7.97
CA GLU A 146 5.37 -56.77 7.57
C GLU A 146 5.31 -57.97 8.52
N GLU A 147 6.46 -58.36 9.08
CA GLU A 147 6.60 -59.45 10.05
C GLU A 147 5.90 -59.14 11.39
N ASP A 148 5.93 -57.88 11.83
CA ASP A 148 5.36 -57.44 13.11
C ASP A 148 3.88 -57.05 13.01
N ARG A 149 3.39 -56.83 11.79
CA ARG A 149 2.03 -56.36 11.50
C ARG A 149 0.92 -57.19 12.16
N PRO A 150 0.93 -58.54 12.11
CA PRO A 150 -0.12 -59.34 12.78
C PRO A 150 -0.18 -59.07 14.28
N SER A 151 0.98 -58.95 14.92
CA SER A 151 1.09 -58.71 16.35
C SER A 151 0.75 -57.27 16.76
N PHE A 152 0.75 -56.33 15.81
CA PHE A 152 0.36 -54.94 16.00
C PHE A 152 -1.14 -54.75 15.79
N GLU A 153 -1.75 -55.44 14.81
CA GLU A 153 -3.20 -55.38 14.56
C GLU A 153 -4.02 -56.09 15.64
N GLU A 154 -3.43 -57.05 16.37
CA GLU A 154 -4.08 -57.73 17.51
C GLU A 154 -4.06 -56.90 18.81
N TYR A 155 -3.17 -55.92 18.91
CA TYR A 155 -2.95 -55.08 20.11
C TYR A 155 -3.93 -53.90 20.18
#